data_AF-A0ABD3UFJ7-F1
#
_entry.id   AF-A0ABD3UFJ7-F1
#
_cell.length_a   1.000
_cell.length_b   1.000
_cell.length_c   1.000
_cell.angle_alpha   90.00
_cell.angle_beta   90.00
_cell.angle_gamma   90.00
#
_symmetry.space_group_name_H-M   'P 1'
#
loop_
_entity.id
_entity.type
_entity.pdbx_description
1 polymer ?
#
loop_
_entity_poly.entity_id
_entity_poly.type
_entity_poly.pdbx_seq_one_letter_code
_entity_poly.pdbx_strand_id
1 'polypeptide(L)'
;MKGLACAPNILNTMKGLACAPNILNTMKGLACAPNILKTMKGLACAPNILKTMKGLACAPNILKTMKGLACAPNILKTMKGLACAPNIIKTMKGLACVLNILKTMKGLACVTNILKTMKGLACAPNILKIMKGLACVTNILKTMKGLACAPNILKIMKGLA
;
A
#
# COMPACT_ATOMS: atom_id res chain seq x y z
N MET A 1 24.00 -13.79 -13.60
CA MET A 1 24.51 -14.64 -12.52
C MET A 1 23.44 -15.65 -12.10
N LYS A 2 23.74 -16.95 -12.22
CA LYS A 2 23.07 -18.04 -11.49
C LYS A 2 23.98 -18.30 -10.27
N GLY A 3 23.49 -18.12 -9.06
CA GLY A 3 24.29 -18.33 -7.84
C GLY A 3 24.32 -17.11 -6.91
N LEU A 4 24.41 -17.40 -5.62
CA LEU A 4 24.43 -16.47 -4.49
C LEU A 4 25.58 -15.46 -4.68
N ALA A 5 25.25 -14.21 -4.98
CA ALA A 5 26.25 -13.15 -4.93
C ALA A 5 26.22 -12.56 -3.52
N CYS A 6 27.30 -12.75 -2.75
CA CYS A 6 27.65 -11.84 -1.66
C CYS A 6 28.26 -10.63 -2.36
N ALA A 7 27.39 -9.67 -2.72
CA ALA A 7 27.53 -8.95 -3.99
C ALA A 7 28.01 -7.50 -3.84
N PRO A 8 28.69 -6.98 -4.89
CA PRO A 8 29.16 -5.60 -5.04
C PRO A 8 28.13 -4.49 -4.75
N ASN A 9 28.63 -3.25 -4.65
CA ASN A 9 27.82 -2.04 -4.46
C ASN A 9 26.62 -1.93 -5.44
N ILE A 10 26.73 -2.44 -6.67
CA ILE A 10 25.67 -2.34 -7.67
C ILE A 10 25.57 -3.65 -8.46
N LEU A 11 24.35 -4.17 -8.56
CA LEU A 11 23.99 -5.31 -9.40
C LEU A 11 22.89 -4.95 -10.39
N ASN A 12 23.14 -5.20 -11.67
CA ASN A 12 22.23 -4.79 -12.74
C ASN A 12 21.05 -5.74 -12.90
N THR A 13 21.31 -7.03 -13.14
CA THR A 13 20.25 -8.02 -13.39
C THR A 13 20.55 -9.33 -12.70
N MET A 14 19.58 -9.84 -11.93
CA MET A 14 19.71 -11.12 -11.24
C MET A 14 18.44 -11.98 -11.35
N LYS A 15 18.65 -13.29 -11.48
CA LYS A 15 17.63 -14.32 -11.30
C LYS A 15 18.07 -15.24 -10.17
N GLY A 16 17.23 -15.50 -9.17
CA GLY A 16 17.57 -16.35 -8.02
C GLY A 16 17.53 -15.59 -6.69
N LEU A 17 18.55 -15.74 -5.86
CA LEU A 17 18.65 -15.16 -4.52
C LEU A 17 19.72 -14.06 -4.47
N ALA A 18 19.36 -12.91 -3.92
CA ALA A 18 20.26 -11.79 -3.62
C ALA A 18 20.19 -11.50 -2.12
N CYS A 19 21.34 -11.42 -1.47
CA CYS A 19 21.44 -10.97 -0.09
C CYS A 19 22.26 -9.68 -0.03
N ALA A 20 21.70 -8.65 0.58
CA ALA A 20 22.38 -7.40 0.96
C ALA A 20 23.14 -6.60 -0.15
N PRO A 21 22.67 -6.49 -1.41
CA PRO A 21 23.28 -5.54 -2.34
C PRO A 21 22.90 -4.10 -1.99
N ASN A 22 23.84 -3.16 -2.12
CA ASN A 22 23.51 -1.73 -1.98
C ASN A 22 22.49 -1.28 -3.03
N ILE A 23 22.71 -1.61 -4.31
CA ILE A 23 21.77 -1.28 -5.38
C ILE A 23 21.51 -2.51 -6.25
N LEU A 24 20.24 -2.86 -6.43
CA LEU A 24 19.79 -3.88 -7.36
C LEU A 24 18.80 -3.29 -8.37
N ASN A 25 19.17 -3.29 -9.65
CA ASN A 25 18.34 -2.66 -10.69
C ASN A 25 17.16 -3.56 -11.10
N THR A 26 17.42 -4.81 -11.46
CA THR A 26 16.37 -5.75 -11.90
C THR A 26 16.53 -7.12 -11.25
N MET A 27 15.47 -7.61 -10.61
CA MET A 27 15.46 -8.93 -9.98
C MET A 27 14.23 -9.77 -10.33
N LYS A 28 14.46 -11.06 -10.60
CA LYS A 28 13.44 -12.11 -10.55
C LYS A 28 13.83 -13.17 -9.51
N GLY A 29 13.11 -13.25 -8.39
CA GLY A 29 13.40 -14.20 -7.32
C GLY A 29 13.23 -13.60 -5.93
N LEU A 30 14.18 -13.85 -5.03
CA LEU A 30 14.13 -13.44 -3.62
C LEU A 30 15.25 -12.42 -3.31
N ALA A 31 14.89 -11.23 -2.83
CA ALA A 31 15.82 -10.20 -2.36
C ALA A 31 15.68 -10.04 -0.85
N CYS A 32 16.80 -10.10 -0.13
CA CYS A 32 16.86 -9.77 1.28
C CYS A 32 17.69 -8.50 1.50
N ALA A 33 17.12 -7.52 2.20
CA ALA A 33 17.77 -6.31 2.70
C ALA A 33 18.58 -5.47 1.69
N PRO A 34 18.11 -5.20 0.45
CA PRO A 34 18.80 -4.25 -0.42
C PRO A 34 18.52 -2.80 0.03
N ASN A 35 19.52 -1.93 -0.08
CA ASN A 35 19.27 -0.49 0.14
C ASN A 35 18.33 0.07 -0.93
N ILE A 36 18.59 -0.23 -2.20
CA ILE A 36 17.73 0.21 -3.31
C ILE A 36 17.44 -0.96 -4.25
N LEU A 37 16.16 -1.25 -4.46
CA LEU A 37 15.67 -2.19 -5.46
C LEU A 37 14.79 -1.45 -6.48
N LYS A 38 15.25 -1.32 -7.74
CA LYS A 38 14.49 -0.57 -8.75
C LYS A 38 13.31 -1.39 -9.29
N THR A 39 13.53 -2.61 -9.75
CA THR A 39 12.48 -3.45 -10.34
C THR A 39 12.55 -4.87 -9.82
N MET A 40 11.43 -5.39 -9.33
CA MET A 40 11.34 -6.76 -8.82
C MET A 40 10.12 -7.53 -9.33
N LYS A 41 10.34 -8.80 -9.64
CA LYS A 41 9.30 -9.85 -9.74
C LYS A 41 9.63 -10.97 -8.74
N GLY A 42 8.84 -11.13 -7.68
CA GLY A 42 9.09 -12.15 -6.65
C GLY A 42 8.85 -11.65 -5.23
N LEU A 43 9.76 -11.95 -4.30
CA LEU A 43 9.65 -11.65 -2.87
C LEU A 43 10.77 -10.72 -2.40
N ALA A 44 10.42 -9.56 -1.85
CA ALA A 44 11.35 -8.61 -1.22
C ALA A 44 11.15 -8.62 0.29
N CYS A 45 12.22 -8.78 1.05
CA CYS A 45 12.23 -8.58 2.49
C CYS A 45 13.07 -7.35 2.85
N ALA A 46 12.47 -6.43 3.61
CA ALA A 46 13.13 -5.28 4.23
C ALA A 46 14.00 -4.39 3.30
N PRO A 47 13.56 -4.02 2.07
CA PRO A 47 14.30 -3.04 1.30
C PRO A 47 14.09 -1.63 1.86
N ASN A 48 15.13 -0.79 1.87
CA ASN A 48 14.96 0.63 2.20
C ASN A 48 14.09 1.33 1.14
N ILE A 49 14.41 1.15 -0.14
CA ILE A 49 13.65 1.73 -1.25
C ILE A 49 13.36 0.66 -2.29
N LEU A 50 12.07 0.47 -2.59
CA LEU A 50 11.59 -0.40 -3.66
C LEU A 50 10.76 0.42 -4.66
N LYS A 51 11.26 0.62 -5.88
CA LYS A 51 10.58 1.49 -6.86
C LYS A 51 9.40 0.77 -7.53
N THR A 52 9.61 -0.42 -8.09
CA THR A 52 8.58 -1.15 -8.83
C THR A 52 8.58 -2.62 -8.43
N MET A 53 7.43 -3.14 -8.03
CA MET A 53 7.28 -4.54 -7.66
C MET A 53 6.06 -5.22 -8.25
N LYS A 54 6.24 -6.48 -8.65
CA LYS A 54 5.19 -7.47 -8.87
C LYS A 54 5.45 -8.68 -7.95
N GLY A 55 4.61 -8.92 -6.95
CA GLY A 55 4.79 -10.02 -6.00
C GLY A 55 4.49 -9.63 -4.55
N LEU A 56 5.34 -10.04 -3.61
CA LEU A 56 5.16 -9.85 -2.16
C LEU A 56 6.29 -8.99 -1.57
N ALA A 57 5.95 -7.88 -0.91
CA ALA A 57 6.89 -7.04 -0.17
C ALA A 57 6.59 -7.13 1.33
N CYS A 58 7.62 -7.44 2.12
CA CYS A 58 7.56 -7.38 3.57
C CYS A 58 8.42 -6.23 4.08
N ALA A 59 7.83 -5.36 4.90
CA ALA A 59 8.49 -4.28 5.64
C ALA A 59 9.39 -3.34 4.80
N PRO A 60 9.02 -2.88 3.59
CA PRO A 60 9.80 -1.86 2.91
C PRO A 60 9.61 -0.49 3.58
N ASN A 61 10.68 0.29 3.71
CA ASN A 61 10.55 1.68 4.17
C ASN A 61 9.77 2.51 3.14
N ILE A 62 10.14 2.42 1.87
CA ILE A 62 9.47 3.15 0.79
C ILE A 62 9.16 2.22 -0.38
N LEU A 63 7.89 2.13 -0.75
CA LEU A 63 7.39 1.42 -1.92
C LEU A 63 6.72 2.39 -2.90
N LYS A 64 7.30 2.61 -4.08
CA LYS A 64 6.70 3.56 -5.05
C LYS A 64 5.52 2.95 -5.81
N THR A 65 5.70 1.79 -6.42
CA THR A 65 4.68 1.15 -7.24
C THR A 65 4.63 -0.35 -6.98
N MET A 66 3.44 -0.87 -6.69
CA MET A 66 3.24 -2.30 -6.45
C MET A 66 2.01 -2.88 -7.15
N LYS A 67 2.18 -4.09 -7.67
CA LYS A 67 1.10 -5.03 -7.97
C LYS A 67 1.30 -6.32 -7.14
N GLY A 68 0.43 -6.59 -6.19
CA GLY A 68 0.52 -7.78 -5.33
C GLY A 68 0.19 -7.49 -3.86
N LEU A 69 0.96 -8.04 -2.94
CA LEU A 69 0.72 -7.99 -1.50
C LEU A 69 1.84 -7.23 -0.76
N ALA A 70 1.48 -6.18 -0.01
CA ALA A 70 2.41 -5.44 0.85
C ALA A 70 2.03 -5.65 2.32
N CYS A 71 3.01 -6.05 3.12
CA CYS A 71 2.87 -6.14 4.57
C CYS A 71 3.77 -5.09 5.24
N ALA A 72 3.19 -4.31 6.14
CA ALA A 72 3.88 -3.32 6.98
C ALA A 72 4.82 -2.32 6.25
N PRO A 73 4.47 -1.75 5.08
CA PRO A 73 5.28 -0.70 4.49
C PRO A 73 5.12 0.63 5.25
N ASN A 74 6.20 1.37 5.47
CA ASN A 74 6.09 2.71 6.05
C ASN A 74 5.39 3.66 5.07
N ILE A 75 5.84 3.71 3.82
CA ILE A 75 5.26 4.57 2.80
C ILE A 75 5.00 3.78 1.52
N LEU A 76 3.77 3.86 1.03
CA LEU A 76 3.36 3.32 -0.24
C LEU A 76 2.76 4.44 -1.13
N LYS A 77 3.32 4.65 -2.32
CA LYS A 77 2.79 5.68 -3.24
C LYS A 77 1.62 5.15 -4.08
N THR A 78 1.78 4.04 -4.78
CA THR A 78 0.74 3.47 -5.64
C THR A 78 0.67 1.96 -5.54
N MET A 79 -0.52 1.42 -5.27
CA MET A 79 -0.72 -0.03 -5.18
C MET A 79 -1.97 -0.51 -5.90
N LYS A 80 -1.84 -1.70 -6.49
CA LYS A 80 -2.93 -2.55 -6.96
C LYS A 80 -2.81 -3.93 -6.29
N GLY A 81 -3.71 -4.27 -5.38
CA GLY A 81 -3.70 -5.56 -4.68
C GLY A 81 -4.18 -5.46 -3.23
N LEU A 82 -3.43 -6.06 -2.31
CA LEU A 82 -3.76 -6.12 -0.88
C LEU A 82 -2.66 -5.48 -0.02
N ALA A 83 -3.03 -4.49 0.80
CA ALA A 83 -2.13 -3.84 1.75
C ALA A 83 -2.57 -4.13 3.19
N CYS A 84 -1.65 -4.64 4.00
CA CYS A 84 -1.89 -4.91 5.43
C CYS A 84 -0.91 -4.13 6.29
N ALA A 85 -1.42 -3.33 7.23
CA ALA A 85 -0.64 -2.52 8.15
C ALA A 85 0.29 -1.42 7.57
N PRO A 86 0.04 -0.76 6.40
CA PRO A 86 0.79 0.43 6.04
C PRO A 86 0.58 1.62 6.97
N ASN A 87 1.65 2.39 7.20
CA ASN A 87 1.50 3.70 7.82
C ASN A 87 0.86 4.71 6.85
N ILE A 88 1.37 4.82 5.63
CA ILE A 88 0.88 5.81 4.65
C ILE A 88 0.70 5.18 3.28
N ILE A 89 -0.50 5.33 2.71
CA ILE A 89 -0.78 5.08 1.29
C ILE A 89 -1.26 6.35 0.58
N LYS A 90 -0.66 6.70 -0.56
CA LYS A 90 -1.19 7.77 -1.44
C LYS A 90 -2.33 7.27 -2.33
N THR A 91 -2.15 6.19 -3.08
CA THR A 91 -3.18 5.67 -3.99
C THR A 91 -3.29 4.16 -3.91
N MET A 92 -4.50 3.66 -3.70
CA MET A 92 -4.80 2.23 -3.63
C MET A 92 -5.96 1.82 -4.54
N LYS A 93 -5.80 0.66 -5.17
CA LYS A 93 -6.88 -0.10 -5.84
C LYS A 93 -6.87 -1.54 -5.31
N GLY A 94 -7.94 -1.97 -4.66
CA GLY A 94 -8.03 -3.30 -4.06
C GLY A 94 -8.46 -3.26 -2.59
N LEU A 95 -7.75 -3.98 -1.73
CA LEU A 95 -8.07 -4.12 -0.31
C LEU A 95 -6.99 -3.49 0.56
N ALA A 96 -7.39 -2.68 1.53
CA ALA A 96 -6.52 -2.09 2.52
C ALA A 96 -7.05 -2.35 3.93
N CYS A 97 -6.16 -2.75 4.84
CA CYS A 97 -6.49 -3.03 6.22
C CYS A 97 -5.46 -2.38 7.16
N VAL A 98 -5.94 -1.81 8.27
CA VAL A 98 -5.15 -1.22 9.35
C VAL A 98 -4.18 -0.16 8.83
N LEU A 99 -4.67 1.08 8.64
CA LEU A 99 -3.86 2.19 8.15
C LEU A 99 -3.91 3.40 9.06
N ASN A 100 -2.80 4.15 9.12
CA ASN A 100 -2.86 5.49 9.66
C ASN A 100 -3.43 6.46 8.61
N ILE A 101 -2.85 6.53 7.40
CA ILE A 101 -3.27 7.52 6.38
C ILE A 101 -3.44 6.87 5.01
N LEU A 102 -4.63 7.01 4.42
CA LEU A 102 -4.95 6.65 3.04
C LEU A 102 -5.51 7.86 2.29
N LYS A 103 -4.80 8.35 1.27
CA LYS A 103 -5.26 9.53 0.51
C LYS A 103 -6.38 9.17 -0.48
N THR A 104 -6.16 8.17 -1.34
CA THR A 104 -7.15 7.80 -2.36
C THR A 104 -7.31 6.30 -2.44
N MET A 105 -8.55 5.83 -2.38
CA MET A 105 -8.91 4.41 -2.41
C MET A 105 -10.03 4.12 -3.41
N LYS A 106 -9.85 3.05 -4.19
CA LYS A 106 -10.91 2.40 -4.99
C LYS A 106 -10.99 0.91 -4.62
N GLY A 107 -12.03 0.49 -3.88
CA GLY A 107 -12.18 -0.89 -3.42
C GLY A 107 -12.71 -0.98 -2.00
N LEU A 108 -12.00 -1.70 -1.12
CA LEU A 108 -12.37 -1.91 0.27
C LEU A 108 -11.28 -1.39 1.20
N ALA A 109 -11.65 -0.57 2.17
CA ALA A 109 -10.78 -0.12 3.25
C ALA A 109 -11.42 -0.48 4.60
N CYS A 110 -10.62 -1.07 5.49
CA CYS A 110 -11.01 -1.41 6.85
C CYS A 110 -10.01 -0.84 7.84
N VAL A 111 -10.48 -0.23 8.93
CA VAL A 111 -9.68 0.35 10.02
C VAL A 111 -8.66 1.36 9.48
N THR A 112 -9.08 2.61 9.35
CA THR A 112 -8.18 3.70 8.93
C THR A 112 -8.33 4.91 9.82
N ASN A 113 -7.24 5.52 10.30
CA ASN A 113 -7.36 6.77 11.04
C ASN A 113 -7.85 7.89 10.11
N ILE A 114 -7.16 8.09 8.98
CA ILE A 114 -7.51 9.14 8.02
C ILE A 114 -7.65 8.56 6.61
N LEU A 115 -8.86 8.65 6.05
CA LEU A 115 -9.18 8.35 4.66
C LEU A 115 -9.67 9.62 3.95
N LYS A 116 -8.89 10.14 2.99
CA LYS A 116 -9.28 11.41 2.32
C LYS A 116 -10.35 11.18 1.25
N THR A 117 -10.14 10.26 0.32
CA THR A 117 -11.07 10.02 -0.79
C THR A 117 -11.29 8.54 -0.99
N MET A 118 -12.55 8.13 -0.97
CA MET A 118 -12.96 6.74 -1.10
C MET A 118 -14.00 6.56 -2.20
N LYS A 119 -13.80 5.52 -3.04
CA LYS A 119 -14.84 4.94 -3.90
C LYS A 119 -14.96 3.44 -3.62
N GLY A 120 -16.08 3.00 -3.04
CA GLY A 120 -16.32 1.60 -2.69
C GLY A 120 -16.85 1.48 -1.26
N LEU A 121 -16.30 0.53 -0.48
CA LEU A 121 -16.72 0.24 0.88
C LEU A 121 -15.65 0.66 1.90
N ALA A 122 -16.03 1.46 2.89
CA ALA A 122 -15.17 1.83 4.02
C ALA A 122 -15.80 1.34 5.34
N CYS A 123 -15.03 0.63 6.15
CA CYS A 123 -15.44 0.15 7.46
C CYS A 123 -14.52 0.70 8.54
N ALA A 124 -15.11 1.27 9.59
CA ALA A 124 -14.42 1.80 10.77
C ALA A 124 -13.33 2.88 10.49
N PRO A 125 -13.49 3.85 9.56
CA PRO A 125 -12.57 4.97 9.48
C PRO A 125 -12.85 6.01 10.60
N ASN A 126 -11.81 6.51 11.27
CA ASN A 126 -11.98 7.62 12.22
C ASN A 126 -12.37 8.91 11.47
N ILE A 127 -11.62 9.28 10.44
CA ILE A 127 -11.88 10.46 9.62
C ILE A 127 -11.99 10.07 8.14
N LEU A 128 -13.16 10.30 7.54
CA LEU A 128 -13.45 10.13 6.11
C LEU A 128 -13.84 11.47 5.47
N LYS A 129 -13.01 12.02 4.58
CA LYS A 129 -13.34 13.34 3.97
C LYS A 129 -14.35 13.24 2.83
N ILE A 130 -14.11 12.39 1.84
CA ILE A 130 -14.95 12.27 0.65
C ILE A 130 -15.26 10.80 0.41
N MET A 131 -16.55 10.48 0.34
CA MET A 131 -17.04 9.12 0.13
C MET A 131 -17.96 9.02 -1.09
N LYS A 132 -17.71 7.99 -1.92
CA LYS A 132 -18.63 7.52 -2.97
C LYS A 132 -18.86 6.02 -2.81
N GLY A 133 -19.97 5.62 -2.20
CA GLY A 133 -20.28 4.22 -1.90
C GLY A 133 -20.86 4.04 -0.50
N LEU A 134 -20.51 2.94 0.16
CA LEU A 134 -21.03 2.57 1.48
C LEU A 134 -19.97 2.79 2.57
N ALA A 135 -20.28 3.60 3.59
CA ALA A 135 -19.45 3.73 4.78
C ALA A 135 -20.17 3.17 6.01
N CYS A 136 -19.44 2.47 6.87
CA CYS A 136 -19.93 1.96 8.12
C CYS A 136 -18.98 2.38 9.25
N VAL A 137 -19.54 2.89 10.35
CA VAL A 137 -18.83 3.31 11.56
C VAL A 137 -17.78 4.38 11.27
N THR A 138 -18.16 5.65 11.37
CA THR A 138 -17.21 6.76 11.16
C THR A 138 -17.33 7.82 12.24
N ASN A 139 -16.22 8.31 12.80
CA ASN A 139 -16.32 9.45 13.72
C ASN A 139 -16.62 10.74 12.95
N ILE A 140 -15.83 11.04 11.92
CA ILE A 140 -16.01 12.25 11.11
C ILE A 140 -16.16 11.88 9.64
N LEU A 141 -17.30 12.23 9.06
CA LEU A 141 -17.59 12.13 7.62
C LEU A 141 -17.93 13.51 7.04
N LYS A 142 -17.09 14.04 6.14
CA LYS A 142 -17.30 15.41 5.61
C LYS A 142 -18.24 15.45 4.40
N THR A 143 -18.07 14.58 3.43
CA THR A 143 -18.85 14.62 2.19
C THR A 143 -19.14 13.20 1.71
N MET A 144 -20.40 12.91 1.44
CA MET A 144 -20.83 11.60 1.00
C MET A 144 -21.76 11.66 -0.22
N LYS A 145 -21.54 10.73 -1.15
CA LYS A 145 -22.51 10.28 -2.15
C LYS A 145 -22.69 8.77 -2.06
N GLY A 146 -23.76 8.31 -1.43
CA GLY A 146 -24.03 6.91 -1.14
C GLY A 146 -24.65 6.76 0.24
N LEU A 147 -24.44 5.61 0.88
CA LEU A 147 -25.06 5.27 2.15
C LEU A 147 -24.04 5.32 3.29
N ALA A 148 -24.43 5.89 4.43
CA ALA A 148 -23.68 5.88 5.68
C ALA A 148 -24.48 5.13 6.73
N CYS A 149 -23.82 4.23 7.46
CA CYS A 149 -24.31 3.74 8.74
C CYS A 149 -23.45 4.34 9.86
N ALA A 150 -24.12 5.00 10.81
CA ALA A 150 -23.55 5.49 12.06
C ALA A 150 -22.32 6.45 11.96
N PRO A 151 -22.46 7.65 11.36
CA PRO A 151 -21.49 8.72 11.54
C PRO A 151 -21.76 9.53 12.82
N ASN A 152 -20.74 9.79 13.65
CA ASN A 152 -20.90 10.74 14.77
C ASN A 152 -21.06 12.18 14.26
N ILE A 153 -20.30 12.55 13.22
CA ILE A 153 -20.34 13.86 12.58
C ILE A 153 -20.46 13.68 11.06
N LEU A 154 -21.56 14.17 10.47
CA LEU A 154 -21.79 14.21 9.03
C LEU A 154 -22.04 15.64 8.56
N LYS A 155 -21.20 16.17 7.66
CA LYS A 155 -21.36 17.57 7.16
C LYS A 155 -22.23 17.70 5.91
N ILE A 156 -22.02 16.85 4.90
CA ILE A 156 -22.72 16.95 3.61
C ILE A 156 -23.07 15.55 3.10
N MET A 157 -24.35 15.31 2.80
CA MET A 157 -24.85 14.08 2.19
C MET A 157 -25.61 14.38 0.89
N LYS A 158 -25.29 13.66 -0.18
CA LYS A 158 -25.96 13.71 -1.48
C LYS A 158 -26.23 12.29 -1.99
N GLY A 159 -27.38 11.71 -1.64
CA GLY A 159 -27.79 10.35 -2.00
C GLY A 159 -29.06 9.95 -1.24
N LEU A 160 -29.72 8.86 -1.61
CA LEU A 160 -30.84 8.33 -0.82
C LEU A 160 -30.32 7.85 0.54
N ALA A 161 -31.00 8.28 1.59
CA ALA A 161 -30.89 7.76 2.95
C ALA A 161 -31.52 6.35 3.01
#